data_AF-A0A8C4R0S3-F1
#
_entry.id   AF-A0A8C4R0S3-F1
#
_cell.length_a   1.000
_cell.length_b   1.000
_cell.length_c   1.000
_cell.angle_alpha   90.00
_cell.angle_beta   90.00
_cell.angle_gamma   90.00
#
_symmetry.space_group_name_H-M   'P 1'
#
loop_
_entity.id
_entity.type
_entity.pdbx_description
1 polymer ?
#
loop_
_entity_poly.entity_id
_entity_poly.type
_entity_poly.pdbx_seq_one_letter_code
_entity_poly.pdbx_strand_id
1 'polypeptide(L)'
;MEDDLLMKETTALIKAYVMHRVAPDVPQPLNQAESVLIRLGDEVFSQHRETFREMLGRLYPNPHDLSNASSVAGTATRVAEEVFSDEEVNWGRLAAVIVLLATVAQEMDDRFGTVDERSEVLSLEMSRFVVENHGDWIRERGGWEDFVRRYKRRSLPSLRTRWVCAAVLCGIMASIVWFVRYHIFQNHD
;
A
#
# COMPACT_ATOMS: atom_id res chain seq x y z
N MET A 1 12.03 -15.65 -15.59
CA MET A 1 11.22 -15.15 -16.71
C MET A 1 9.81 -14.79 -16.26
N GLU A 2 9.04 -15.70 -15.64
CA GLU A 2 7.72 -15.35 -15.09
C GLU A 2 7.80 -14.47 -13.84
N ASP A 3 8.74 -14.75 -12.93
CA ASP A 3 8.97 -13.90 -11.75
C ASP A 3 9.46 -12.50 -12.13
N ASP A 4 10.33 -12.40 -13.13
CA ASP A 4 10.81 -11.12 -13.67
C ASP A 4 9.67 -10.29 -14.26
N LEU A 5 8.69 -10.95 -14.90
CA LEU A 5 7.53 -10.28 -15.48
C LEU A 5 6.58 -9.79 -14.38
N LEU A 6 6.22 -10.66 -13.43
CA LEU A 6 5.34 -10.28 -12.33
C LEU A 6 5.97 -9.16 -11.47
N MET A 7 7.27 -9.23 -11.24
CA MET A 7 8.04 -8.18 -10.55
C MET A 7 7.97 -6.86 -11.31
N LYS A 8 8.18 -6.87 -12.63
CA LYS A 8 8.08 -5.69 -13.47
C LYS A 8 6.68 -5.08 -13.47
N GLU A 9 5.65 -5.92 -13.60
CA GLU A 9 4.24 -5.48 -13.56
C GLU A 9 3.87 -4.87 -12.21
N THR A 10 4.22 -5.55 -11.12
CA THR A 10 3.95 -5.09 -9.75
C THR A 10 4.68 -3.78 -9.46
N THR A 11 5.93 -3.65 -9.91
CA THR A 11 6.72 -2.42 -9.78
C THR A 11 6.10 -1.27 -10.55
N ALA A 12 5.69 -1.49 -11.80
CA ALA A 12 5.01 -0.47 -12.59
C ALA A 12 3.70 -0.02 -11.94
N LEU A 13 2.90 -0.98 -11.45
CA LEU A 13 1.63 -0.74 -10.78
C LEU A 13 1.79 0.12 -9.52
N ILE A 14 2.75 -0.23 -8.64
CA ILE A 14 3.02 0.50 -7.41
C ILE A 14 3.61 1.88 -7.72
N LYS A 15 4.59 1.96 -8.62
CA LYS A 15 5.23 3.24 -9.01
C LYS A 15 4.19 4.21 -9.59
N ALA A 16 3.31 3.74 -10.46
CA ALA A 16 2.24 4.56 -11.03
C ALA A 16 1.34 5.16 -9.95
N TYR A 17 0.96 4.36 -8.93
CA TYR A 17 0.12 4.87 -7.86
C TYR A 17 0.86 5.81 -6.90
N VAL A 18 2.11 5.51 -6.54
CA VAL A 18 2.95 6.42 -5.75
C VAL A 18 3.10 7.77 -6.46
N MET A 19 3.43 7.74 -7.76
CA MET A 19 3.55 8.97 -8.56
C MET A 19 2.24 9.73 -8.69
N HIS A 20 1.10 9.05 -8.77
CA HIS A 20 -0.22 9.69 -8.78
C HIS A 20 -0.49 10.46 -7.46
N ARG A 21 0.04 9.97 -6.34
CA ARG A 21 -0.11 10.60 -5.02
C ARG A 21 0.87 11.74 -4.77
N VAL A 22 2.11 11.59 -5.23
CA VAL A 22 3.20 12.55 -5.02
C VAL A 22 3.18 13.68 -6.05
N ALA A 23 2.87 13.37 -7.31
CA ALA A 23 2.89 14.31 -8.42
C ALA A 23 1.57 14.22 -9.24
N PRO A 24 0.42 14.59 -8.66
CA PRO A 24 -0.89 14.41 -9.30
C PRO A 24 -1.06 15.20 -10.61
N ASP A 25 -0.30 16.28 -10.78
CA ASP A 25 -0.34 17.12 -11.98
C ASP A 25 0.48 16.55 -13.15
N VAL A 26 1.26 15.48 -12.94
CA VAL A 26 2.08 14.83 -13.97
C VAL A 26 1.25 13.74 -14.65
N PRO A 27 0.88 13.88 -15.94
CA PRO A 27 0.10 12.87 -16.64
C PRO A 27 0.93 11.59 -16.79
N GLN A 28 0.33 10.45 -16.43
CA GLN A 28 0.95 9.14 -16.59
C GLN A 28 0.18 8.29 -17.61
N PRO A 29 0.85 7.60 -18.53
CA PRO A 29 0.19 6.62 -19.39
C PRO A 29 -0.16 5.38 -18.55
N LEU A 30 -1.41 5.28 -18.11
CA LEU A 30 -1.86 4.21 -17.23
C LEU A 30 -2.45 3.03 -18.01
N ASN A 31 -2.06 1.82 -17.64
CA ASN A 31 -2.75 0.61 -18.03
C ASN A 31 -4.04 0.40 -17.19
N GLN A 32 -4.79 -0.66 -17.48
CA GLN A 32 -6.06 -0.92 -16.79
C GLN A 32 -5.90 -1.25 -15.31
N ALA A 33 -4.85 -1.98 -14.93
CA ALA A 33 -4.59 -2.37 -13.54
C ALA A 33 -4.22 -1.14 -12.70
N GLU A 34 -3.34 -0.30 -13.24
CA GLU A 34 -2.95 0.97 -12.64
C GLU A 34 -4.16 1.90 -12.46
N SER A 35 -4.99 2.04 -13.50
CA SER A 35 -6.22 2.87 -13.43
C SER A 35 -7.21 2.37 -12.37
N VAL A 36 -7.37 1.04 -12.25
CA VAL A 36 -8.23 0.43 -11.24
C VAL A 36 -7.67 0.64 -9.84
N LEU A 37 -6.36 0.45 -9.65
CA LEU A 37 -5.69 0.66 -8.37
C LEU A 37 -5.80 2.12 -7.93
N ILE A 38 -5.48 3.07 -8.80
CA ILE A 38 -5.59 4.52 -8.52
C ILE A 38 -6.99 4.86 -8.02
N ARG A 39 -8.02 4.42 -8.76
CA ARG A 39 -9.41 4.71 -8.39
C ARG A 39 -9.80 4.10 -7.04
N LEU A 40 -9.47 2.83 -6.80
CA LEU A 40 -9.77 2.16 -5.53
C LEU A 40 -9.01 2.79 -4.37
N GLY A 41 -7.75 3.12 -4.61
CA GLY A 41 -6.89 3.73 -3.62
C GLY A 41 -7.35 5.12 -3.22
N ASP A 42 -7.74 5.96 -4.18
CA ASP A 42 -8.30 7.29 -3.90
C ASP A 42 -9.64 7.20 -3.16
N GLU A 43 -10.48 6.22 -3.48
CA GLU A 43 -11.72 5.99 -2.73
C GLU A 43 -11.42 5.57 -1.29
N VAL A 44 -10.50 4.63 -1.09
CA VAL A 44 -10.06 4.18 0.24
C VAL A 44 -9.46 5.34 1.04
N PHE A 45 -8.55 6.09 0.43
CA PHE A 45 -7.87 7.20 1.08
C PHE A 45 -8.86 8.31 1.46
N SER A 46 -9.75 8.70 0.54
CA SER A 46 -10.75 9.74 0.81
C SER A 46 -11.75 9.37 1.91
N GLN A 47 -12.08 8.09 2.06
CA GLN A 47 -12.97 7.60 3.13
C GLN A 47 -12.29 7.55 4.50
N HIS A 48 -10.96 7.37 4.55
CA HIS A 48 -10.21 7.08 5.78
C HIS A 48 -9.05 8.04 6.06
N ARG A 49 -9.07 9.25 5.50
CA ARG A 49 -7.94 10.20 5.56
C ARG A 49 -7.43 10.46 6.98
N GLU A 50 -8.33 10.75 7.93
CA GLU A 50 -7.94 11.01 9.33
C GLU A 50 -7.32 9.77 9.99
N THR A 51 -7.86 8.59 9.71
CA THR A 51 -7.32 7.32 10.19
C THR A 51 -5.90 7.07 9.67
N PHE A 52 -5.66 7.32 8.37
CA PHE A 52 -4.31 7.25 7.80
C PHE A 52 -3.35 8.25 8.48
N ARG A 53 -3.80 9.49 8.71
CA ARG A 53 -2.99 10.52 9.39
C ARG A 53 -2.61 10.09 10.81
N GLU A 54 -3.56 9.58 11.58
CA GLU A 54 -3.31 9.07 12.94
C GLU A 54 -2.29 7.91 12.94
N MET A 55 -2.40 7.01 11.97
CA MET A 55 -1.48 5.88 11.84
C MET A 55 -0.07 6.31 11.50
N LEU A 56 0.09 7.23 10.54
CA LEU A 56 1.41 7.75 10.18
C LEU A 56 2.09 8.37 11.41
N GLY A 57 1.34 9.11 12.23
CA GLY A 57 1.86 9.66 13.48
C GLY A 57 2.28 8.60 14.51
N ARG A 58 1.68 7.40 14.48
CA ARG A 58 2.04 6.28 15.36
C ARG A 58 3.18 5.43 14.81
N LEU A 59 3.23 5.23 13.49
CA LEU A 59 4.28 4.46 12.81
C LEU A 59 5.60 5.23 12.73
N TYR A 60 5.52 6.55 12.59
CA TYR A 60 6.68 7.45 12.46
C TYR A 60 6.60 8.56 13.52
N PRO A 61 6.74 8.21 14.82
CA PRO A 61 6.65 9.17 15.90
C PRO A 61 7.81 10.19 15.85
N ASN A 62 8.95 9.80 15.29
CA ASN A 62 10.04 10.72 14.97
C ASN A 62 9.97 11.12 13.49
N PRO A 63 9.74 12.41 13.16
CA PRO A 63 9.65 12.88 11.78
C PRO A 63 10.86 12.51 10.91
N HIS A 64 12.06 12.37 11.51
CA HIS A 64 13.26 12.00 10.78
C HIS A 64 13.21 10.58 10.19
N ASP A 65 12.36 9.68 10.71
CA ASP A 65 12.22 8.31 10.18
C ASP A 65 11.68 8.32 8.75
N LEU A 66 10.85 9.32 8.40
CA LEU A 66 10.32 9.54 7.05
C LEU A 66 11.35 10.11 6.06
N SER A 67 12.54 10.52 6.52
CA SER A 67 13.58 11.04 5.62
C SER A 67 14.31 9.94 4.85
N ASN A 68 14.26 8.69 5.34
CA ASN A 68 14.97 7.55 4.80
C ASN A 68 14.00 6.51 4.20
N ALA A 69 14.06 6.30 2.88
CA ALA A 69 13.16 5.38 2.17
C ALA A 69 13.29 3.91 2.61
N SER A 70 14.49 3.45 2.97
CA SER A 70 14.70 2.08 3.44
C SER A 70 14.11 1.85 4.84
N SER A 71 14.22 2.84 5.73
CA SER A 71 13.56 2.80 7.04
C SER A 71 12.03 2.75 6.88
N VAL A 72 11.50 3.61 6.00
CA VAL A 72 10.08 3.63 5.66
C VAL A 72 9.61 2.29 5.09
N ALA A 73 10.36 1.74 4.12
CA ALA A 73 10.07 0.45 3.53
C ALA A 73 10.06 -0.66 4.60
N GLY A 74 11.05 -0.72 5.48
CA GLY A 74 11.10 -1.71 6.56
C GLY A 74 9.90 -1.64 7.51
N THR A 75 9.48 -0.43 7.91
CA THR A 75 8.26 -0.25 8.72
C THR A 75 7.01 -0.67 7.96
N ALA A 76 6.91 -0.31 6.68
CA ALA A 76 5.76 -0.67 5.86
C ALA A 76 5.68 -2.18 5.56
N THR A 77 6.83 -2.85 5.40
CA THR A 77 6.93 -4.31 5.30
C THR A 77 6.39 -4.97 6.56
N ARG A 78 6.79 -4.53 7.76
CA ARG A 78 6.25 -5.08 9.03
C ARG A 78 4.74 -4.90 9.15
N VAL A 79 4.25 -3.74 8.71
CA VAL A 79 2.80 -3.49 8.63
C VAL A 79 2.14 -4.47 7.66
N ALA A 80 2.73 -4.69 6.49
CA ALA A 80 2.23 -5.63 5.51
C ALA A 80 2.26 -7.08 6.03
N GLU A 81 3.31 -7.50 6.74
CA GLU A 81 3.37 -8.81 7.41
C GLU A 81 2.19 -8.98 8.38
N GLU A 82 1.91 -7.97 9.20
CA GLU A 82 0.77 -8.00 10.14
C GLU A 82 -0.58 -8.08 9.42
N VAL A 83 -0.73 -7.41 8.26
CA VAL A 83 -1.95 -7.47 7.42
C VAL A 83 -2.27 -8.90 6.96
N PHE A 84 -1.24 -9.73 6.79
CA PHE A 84 -1.34 -11.10 6.29
C PHE A 84 -0.99 -12.14 7.37
N SER A 85 -1.02 -11.75 8.65
CA SER A 85 -0.69 -12.63 9.79
C SER A 85 -1.64 -13.82 9.96
N ASP A 86 -2.87 -13.72 9.43
CA ASP A 86 -3.87 -14.79 9.40
C ASP A 86 -3.78 -15.68 8.14
N GLU A 87 -2.71 -15.52 7.36
CA GLU A 87 -2.42 -16.26 6.10
C GLU A 87 -3.45 -16.04 4.98
N GLU A 88 -4.47 -15.18 5.18
CA GLU A 88 -5.48 -14.91 4.18
C GLU A 88 -5.05 -13.83 3.18
N VAL A 89 -4.77 -14.22 1.95
CA VAL A 89 -4.46 -13.28 0.86
C VAL A 89 -5.68 -13.01 -0.02
N ASN A 90 -5.98 -11.73 -0.24
CA ASN A 90 -6.95 -11.28 -1.23
C ASN A 90 -6.58 -9.93 -1.85
N TRP A 91 -7.16 -9.63 -3.01
CA TRP A 91 -6.89 -8.40 -3.76
C TRP A 91 -7.16 -7.10 -2.97
N GLY A 92 -8.13 -7.11 -2.07
CA GLY A 92 -8.44 -5.94 -1.23
C GLY A 92 -7.33 -5.65 -0.22
N ARG A 93 -6.77 -6.69 0.42
CA ARG A 93 -5.64 -6.54 1.35
C ARG A 93 -4.37 -6.09 0.63
N LEU A 94 -4.05 -6.69 -0.54
CA LEU A 94 -2.93 -6.24 -1.38
C LEU A 94 -3.08 -4.77 -1.80
N ALA A 95 -4.26 -4.37 -2.27
CA ALA A 95 -4.52 -2.98 -2.61
C ALA A 95 -4.39 -2.05 -1.40
N ALA A 96 -4.88 -2.44 -0.22
CA ALA A 96 -4.76 -1.64 1.01
C ALA A 96 -3.31 -1.40 1.43
N VAL A 97 -2.44 -2.41 1.34
CA VAL A 97 -1.00 -2.26 1.58
C VAL A 97 -0.39 -1.28 0.58
N ILE A 98 -0.70 -1.41 -0.71
CA ILE A 98 -0.22 -0.48 -1.74
C ILE A 98 -0.70 0.96 -1.47
N VAL A 99 -1.91 1.13 -0.95
CA VAL A 99 -2.46 2.44 -0.60
C VAL A 99 -1.80 3.06 0.60
N LEU A 100 -1.52 2.27 1.63
CA LEU A 100 -0.73 2.71 2.75
C LEU A 100 0.62 3.25 2.27
N LEU A 101 1.32 2.51 1.42
CA LEU A 101 2.63 2.90 0.90
C LEU A 101 2.61 4.22 0.16
N ALA A 102 1.68 4.39 -0.77
CA ALA A 102 1.55 5.62 -1.54
C ALA A 102 1.18 6.81 -0.63
N THR A 103 0.46 6.55 0.46
CA THR A 103 0.15 7.55 1.49
C THR A 103 1.40 7.95 2.29
N VAL A 104 2.24 6.98 2.66
CA VAL A 104 3.53 7.28 3.32
C VAL A 104 4.45 8.03 2.38
N ALA A 105 4.54 7.63 1.11
CA ALA A 105 5.35 8.30 0.09
C ALA A 105 4.94 9.77 -0.11
N GLN A 106 3.64 10.05 -0.13
CA GLN A 106 3.13 11.42 -0.16
C GLN A 106 3.54 12.22 1.08
N GLU A 107 3.42 11.62 2.27
CA GLU A 107 3.85 12.30 3.51
C GLU A 107 5.37 12.59 3.52
N MET A 108 6.18 11.73 2.91
CA MET A 108 7.61 11.98 2.73
C MET A 108 7.85 13.18 1.80
N ASP A 109 7.10 13.28 0.69
CA ASP A 109 7.23 14.39 -0.27
C ASP A 109 6.79 15.71 0.33
N ASP A 110 5.62 15.73 0.98
CA ASP A 110 5.07 16.91 1.65
C ASP A 110 6.04 17.49 2.70
N ARG A 111 6.84 16.65 3.35
CA ARG A 111 7.78 17.05 4.41
C ARG A 111 9.19 17.37 3.94
N PHE A 112 9.69 16.63 2.96
CA PHE A 112 11.11 16.64 2.59
C PHE A 112 11.36 16.96 1.12
N GLY A 113 10.33 17.30 0.35
CA GLY A 113 10.42 17.60 -1.08
C GLY A 113 10.73 16.37 -1.94
N THR A 114 11.00 16.64 -3.23
CA THR A 114 10.94 15.67 -4.34
C THR A 114 11.52 14.30 -4.00
N VAL A 115 10.68 13.27 -4.17
CA VAL A 115 10.91 11.90 -3.71
C VAL A 115 11.37 10.97 -4.84
N ASP A 116 11.71 11.42 -6.05
CA ASP A 116 11.98 10.52 -7.21
C ASP A 116 12.87 9.29 -6.89
N GLU A 117 14.03 9.47 -6.24
CA GLU A 117 14.89 8.35 -5.85
C GLU A 117 14.29 7.52 -4.69
N ARG A 118 13.67 8.19 -3.73
CA ARG A 118 13.07 7.56 -2.55
C ARG A 118 11.79 6.78 -2.89
N SER A 119 11.01 7.25 -3.85
CA SER A 119 9.77 6.64 -4.34
C SER A 119 10.10 5.42 -5.17
N GLU A 120 11.20 5.47 -5.93
CA GLU A 120 11.75 4.32 -6.64
C GLU A 120 12.21 3.22 -5.68
N VAL A 121 12.99 3.56 -4.66
CA VAL A 121 13.40 2.61 -3.61
C VAL A 121 12.18 2.00 -2.92
N LEU A 122 11.24 2.84 -2.45
CA LEU A 122 10.05 2.37 -1.76
C LEU A 122 9.18 1.47 -2.64
N SER A 123 8.98 1.84 -3.91
CA SER A 123 8.20 1.04 -4.86
C SER A 123 8.87 -0.30 -5.14
N LEU A 124 10.20 -0.32 -5.27
CA LEU A 124 10.96 -1.54 -5.53
C LEU A 124 10.92 -2.51 -4.34
N GLU A 125 11.24 -2.04 -3.14
CA GLU A 125 11.23 -2.87 -1.92
C GLU A 125 9.86 -3.48 -1.67
N MET A 126 8.79 -2.72 -1.91
CA MET A 126 7.44 -3.23 -1.71
C MET A 126 6.97 -4.15 -2.83
N SER A 127 7.45 -3.94 -4.05
CA SER A 127 7.23 -4.90 -5.13
C SER A 127 7.90 -6.23 -4.83
N ARG A 128 9.13 -6.20 -4.27
CA ARG A 128 9.82 -7.41 -3.79
C ARG A 128 8.99 -8.09 -2.73
N PHE A 129 8.56 -7.36 -1.70
CA PHE A 129 7.69 -7.92 -0.65
C PHE A 129 6.45 -8.61 -1.24
N VAL A 130 5.70 -7.94 -2.10
CA VAL A 130 4.48 -8.50 -2.69
C VAL A 130 4.76 -9.75 -3.52
N VAL A 131 5.82 -9.73 -4.34
CA VAL A 131 6.14 -10.86 -5.23
C VAL A 131 6.75 -12.03 -4.47
N GLU A 132 7.66 -11.78 -3.54
CA GLU A 132 8.31 -12.82 -2.73
C GLU A 132 7.32 -13.52 -1.79
N ASN A 133 6.38 -12.77 -1.19
CA ASN A 133 5.45 -13.33 -0.21
C ASN A 133 4.12 -13.80 -0.82
N HIS A 134 3.67 -13.19 -1.91
CA HIS A 134 2.33 -13.41 -2.48
C HIS A 134 2.32 -13.64 -3.99
N GLY A 135 3.49 -13.79 -4.63
CA GLY A 135 3.60 -14.01 -6.07
C GLY A 135 2.87 -15.27 -6.55
N ASP A 136 2.99 -16.37 -5.82
CA ASP A 136 2.31 -17.64 -6.13
C ASP A 136 0.79 -17.46 -6.17
N TRP A 137 0.23 -16.85 -5.13
CA TRP A 137 -1.19 -16.54 -5.06
C TRP A 137 -1.63 -15.62 -6.21
N ILE A 138 -0.84 -14.59 -6.55
CA ILE A 138 -1.14 -13.69 -7.66
C ILE A 138 -1.19 -14.46 -8.99
N ARG A 139 -0.21 -15.32 -9.26
CA ARG A 139 -0.17 -16.12 -10.50
C ARG A 139 -1.35 -17.10 -10.57
N GLU A 140 -1.60 -17.85 -9.49
CA GLU A 140 -2.72 -18.80 -9.42
C GLU A 140 -4.10 -18.14 -9.63
N ARG A 141 -4.23 -16.88 -9.24
CA ARG A 141 -5.47 -16.10 -9.45
C ARG A 141 -5.60 -15.51 -10.85
N GLY A 142 -4.60 -15.63 -11.72
CA GLY A 142 -4.60 -15.08 -13.07
C GLY A 142 -3.98 -13.69 -13.17
N GLY A 143 -3.06 -13.35 -12.27
CA GLY A 143 -2.29 -12.11 -12.29
C GLY A 143 -3.11 -10.84 -12.03
N TRP A 144 -2.49 -9.69 -12.28
CA TRP A 144 -3.14 -8.38 -12.16
C TRP A 144 -4.33 -8.20 -13.14
N GLU A 145 -4.46 -9.05 -14.16
CA GLU A 145 -5.65 -9.09 -15.03
C GLU A 145 -6.91 -9.54 -14.27
N ASP A 146 -6.80 -10.48 -13.32
CA ASP A 146 -7.92 -10.89 -12.49
C ASP A 146 -8.33 -9.80 -11.50
N PHE A 147 -7.36 -9.07 -10.95
CA PHE A 147 -7.62 -7.84 -10.20
C PHE A 147 -8.44 -6.86 -11.03
N VAL A 148 -8.01 -6.56 -12.26
CA VAL A 148 -8.79 -5.72 -13.18
C VAL A 148 -10.19 -6.30 -13.39
N ARG A 149 -10.32 -7.60 -13.68
CA ARG A 149 -11.63 -8.22 -13.95
C ARG A 149 -12.62 -8.04 -12.79
N ARG A 150 -12.15 -8.20 -11.55
CA ARG A 150 -12.96 -8.08 -10.32
C ARG A 150 -13.40 -6.65 -10.02
N TYR A 151 -12.56 -5.67 -10.31
CA TYR A 151 -12.82 -4.28 -9.93
C TYR A 151 -13.14 -3.34 -11.11
N LYS A 152 -12.99 -3.78 -12.37
CA LYS A 152 -13.36 -3.02 -13.58
C LYS A 152 -14.87 -2.95 -13.80
N ARG A 153 -15.61 -4.00 -13.46
CA ARG A 153 -17.03 -4.18 -13.83
C ARG A 153 -18.05 -3.73 -12.77
N ARG A 154 -17.60 -3.22 -11.63
CA ARG A 154 -18.49 -2.67 -10.61
C ARG A 154 -18.64 -1.16 -10.80
N SER A 155 -19.83 -0.69 -11.21
CA SER A 155 -20.41 0.42 -10.46
C SER A 155 -20.61 -0.14 -9.05
N LEU A 156 -19.74 0.24 -8.12
CA LEU A 156 -19.61 -0.37 -6.79
C LEU A 156 -21.00 -0.57 -6.16
N PRO A 157 -21.50 -1.80 -6.02
CA PRO A 157 -22.84 -2.01 -5.54
C PRO A 157 -22.83 -1.82 -4.03
N SER A 158 -23.34 -0.67 -3.60
CA SER A 158 -23.82 -0.35 -2.25
C SER A 158 -22.78 -0.38 -1.13
N LEU A 159 -23.15 0.30 -0.04
CA LEU A 159 -22.42 0.52 1.22
C LEU A 159 -21.57 -0.67 1.72
N ARG A 160 -21.91 -1.92 1.42
CA ARG A 160 -21.15 -3.12 1.83
C ARG A 160 -19.69 -3.15 1.36
N THR A 161 -19.37 -2.60 0.18
CA THR A 161 -17.97 -2.59 -0.31
C THR A 161 -17.14 -1.54 0.45
N ARG A 162 -17.76 -0.42 0.81
CA ARG A 162 -17.15 0.62 1.66
C ARG A 162 -16.82 0.07 3.06
N TRP A 163 -17.72 -0.73 3.63
CA TRP A 163 -17.49 -1.37 4.94
C TRP A 163 -16.46 -2.51 4.92
N VAL A 164 -16.32 -3.27 3.82
CA VAL A 164 -15.30 -4.33 3.73
C VAL A 164 -13.90 -3.74 3.57
N CYS A 165 -13.72 -2.70 2.75
CA CYS A 165 -12.45 -1.97 2.67
C CYS A 165 -12.12 -1.26 3.99
N ALA A 166 -13.12 -0.61 4.62
CA ALA A 166 -12.98 -0.01 5.94
C ALA A 166 -12.68 -1.03 7.04
N ALA A 167 -13.30 -2.22 7.04
CA ALA A 167 -13.09 -3.24 8.05
C ALA A 167 -11.71 -3.90 7.92
N VAL A 168 -11.23 -4.09 6.68
CA VAL A 168 -9.86 -4.53 6.41
C VAL A 168 -8.88 -3.47 6.93
N LEU A 169 -9.05 -2.20 6.58
CA LEU A 169 -8.18 -1.11 7.06
C LEU A 169 -8.26 -0.88 8.57
N CYS A 170 -9.45 -0.83 9.18
CA CYS A 170 -9.60 -0.62 10.62
C CYS A 170 -9.16 -1.83 11.45
N GLY A 171 -9.38 -3.06 10.96
CA GLY A 171 -8.91 -4.28 11.61
C GLY A 171 -7.39 -4.32 11.63
N ILE A 172 -6.77 -4.20 10.46
CA ILE A 172 -5.33 -4.10 10.27
C ILE A 172 -4.72 -2.97 11.10
N MET A 173 -5.36 -1.80 11.13
CA MET A 173 -4.85 -0.66 11.87
C MET A 173 -5.05 -0.76 13.37
N ALA A 174 -6.07 -1.46 13.85
CA ALA A 174 -6.18 -1.83 15.25
C ALA A 174 -5.06 -2.81 15.64
N SER A 175 -4.74 -3.80 14.80
CA SER A 175 -3.64 -4.75 15.02
C SER A 175 -2.28 -4.07 15.01
N ILE A 176 -2.01 -3.18 14.05
CA ILE A 176 -0.75 -2.42 13.95
C ILE A 176 -0.59 -1.47 15.13
N VAL A 177 -1.65 -0.78 15.55
CA VAL A 177 -1.61 0.08 16.74
C VAL A 177 -1.37 -0.74 18.01
N TRP A 178 -1.98 -1.92 18.11
CA TRP A 178 -1.74 -2.84 19.22
C TRP A 178 -0.30 -3.37 19.21
N PHE A 179 0.21 -3.78 18.05
CA PHE A 179 1.58 -4.26 17.86
C PHE A 179 2.63 -3.19 18.19
N VAL A 180 2.47 -1.97 17.67
CA VAL A 180 3.34 -0.82 18.00
C VAL A 180 3.29 -0.52 19.50
N ARG A 181 2.11 -0.55 20.12
CA ARG A 181 1.94 -0.31 21.55
C ARG A 181 2.54 -1.41 22.44
N TYR A 182 2.55 -2.66 21.99
CA TYR A 182 3.02 -3.80 22.78
C TYR A 182 4.51 -4.11 22.59
N HIS A 183 5.04 -3.97 21.37
CA HIS A 183 6.41 -4.40 21.04
C HIS A 183 7.45 -3.27 20.98
N ILE A 184 7.06 -2.04 20.61
CA ILE A 184 8.02 -0.92 20.48
C ILE A 184 8.16 -0.14 21.80
N PHE A 185 7.07 0.03 22.56
CA PHE A 185 7.07 0.85 23.76
C PHE A 185 7.34 0.12 25.09
N GLN A 186 7.32 -1.22 25.15
CA GLN A 186 7.68 -1.96 26.38
C GLN A 186 9.14 -2.41 26.46
N ASN A 187 9.93 -2.25 25.39
CA ASN A 187 11.36 -2.61 25.39
C ASN A 187 12.28 -1.46 25.87
N HIS A 188 11.71 -0.45 26.53
CA HIS A 188 12.43 0.74 27.02
C HIS A 188 12.18 1.06 28.50
N ASP A 189 11.76 0.08 29.31
CA ASP A 189 11.81 0.15 30.78
C ASP A 189 12.90 -0.77 31.35
#